data_AF-A0A6B0XQ74-F1
#
_entry.id   AF-A0A6B0XQ74-F1
#
_cell.length_a   1.000
_cell.length_b   1.000
_cell.length_c   1.000
_cell.angle_alpha   90.00
_cell.angle_beta   90.00
_cell.angle_gamma   90.00
#
_symmetry.space_group_name_H-M   'P 1'
#
loop_
_entity.id
_entity.type
_entity.pdbx_description
1 polymer ?
#
loop_
_entity_poly.entity_id
_entity_poly.type
_entity_poly.pdbx_seq_one_letter_code
_entity_poly.pdbx_strand_id
1 'polypeptide(L)'
;MLLRGRSHSFLPTNRRSRRLLLTPAALRRPAGSRFPAANHGGLRSSRLTVRVGTARRAVFCRRAASSRAGCGCSTGTRRSRSCRSGGWTVAEAARKRPRPITRQQQIAIHTLKGQRGLDDDAYRDLLEGETGHRSSVHLNVREANRVLRALGIDRKPGKRATPGPKKKPEPLPPGVVRMATADQLRLIAELRSEIEWRHEDGYERWLRKNLGFDRVTASHHAVRVINGLMAMRRRQR
;
A
#
# COMPACT_ATOMS: atom_id res chain seq x y z
N MET A 1 51.79 -47.46 22.96
CA MET A 1 50.34 -47.37 22.67
C MET A 1 49.58 -47.48 23.98
N LEU A 2 48.88 -46.43 24.42
CA LEU A 2 47.81 -46.45 25.44
C LEU A 2 47.30 -44.99 25.59
N LEU A 3 46.38 -44.58 24.73
CA LEU A 3 45.65 -43.31 24.86
C LEU A 3 44.36 -43.60 25.64
N ARG A 4 44.33 -43.25 26.93
CA ARG A 4 43.11 -43.29 27.75
C ARG A 4 42.32 -42.00 27.58
N GLY A 5 41.10 -42.16 27.08
CA GLY A 5 40.12 -41.12 26.81
C GLY A 5 39.61 -40.44 28.08
N ARG A 6 39.35 -39.14 27.95
CA ARG A 6 38.82 -38.27 28.99
C ARG A 6 37.33 -38.04 28.71
N SER A 7 36.49 -38.84 29.36
CA SER A 7 35.04 -38.72 29.32
C SER A 7 34.59 -37.58 30.23
N HIS A 8 34.05 -36.50 29.67
CA HIS A 8 33.32 -35.49 30.44
C HIS A 8 31.83 -35.82 30.45
N SER A 9 31.39 -36.43 31.55
CA SER A 9 29.99 -36.62 31.89
C SER A 9 29.37 -35.28 32.25
N PHE A 10 28.53 -34.73 31.39
CA PHE A 10 27.75 -33.52 31.64
C PHE A 10 26.38 -33.94 32.22
N LEU A 11 26.21 -33.82 33.54
CA LEU A 11 24.92 -33.98 34.20
C LEU A 11 24.23 -32.61 34.31
N PRO A 12 23.04 -32.39 33.73
CA PRO A 12 22.23 -31.23 34.06
C PRO A 12 21.46 -31.48 35.38
N THR A 13 21.69 -30.61 36.35
CA THR A 13 20.96 -30.57 37.62
C THR A 13 19.50 -30.14 37.40
N ASN A 14 18.63 -31.05 37.82
CA ASN A 14 17.20 -30.92 38.02
C ASN A 14 16.87 -29.93 39.17
N ARG A 15 15.92 -29.00 38.98
CA ARG A 15 14.94 -28.58 40.01
C ARG A 15 14.05 -27.44 39.50
N ARG A 16 12.81 -27.76 39.14
CA ARG A 16 11.63 -26.96 39.53
C ARG A 16 10.37 -27.80 39.34
N SER A 17 10.18 -28.69 40.30
CA SER A 17 8.88 -29.24 40.66
C SER A 17 8.03 -28.12 41.26
N ARG A 18 6.88 -27.82 40.66
CA ARG A 18 5.69 -27.40 41.41
C ARG A 18 4.45 -27.91 40.70
N ARG A 19 4.03 -29.11 41.13
CA ARG A 19 2.65 -29.58 41.08
C ARG A 19 1.78 -28.59 41.84
N LEU A 20 0.70 -28.12 41.23
CA LEU A 20 -0.54 -27.85 41.93
C LEU A 20 -1.63 -28.67 41.22
N LEU A 21 -2.08 -29.70 41.92
CA LEU A 21 -3.33 -30.41 41.69
C LEU A 21 -4.46 -29.56 42.31
N LEU A 22 -5.66 -29.59 41.70
CA LEU A 22 -7.02 -29.22 42.18
C LEU A 22 -7.78 -28.71 40.94
N THR A 23 -8.97 -29.13 40.51
CA THR A 23 -9.98 -30.15 40.87
C THR A 23 -11.00 -30.12 39.71
N PRO A 24 -11.76 -31.19 39.40
CA PRO A 24 -12.79 -31.17 38.36
C PRO A 24 -14.15 -30.73 38.95
N ALA A 25 -14.86 -29.81 38.29
CA ALA A 25 -16.24 -29.52 38.62
C ALA A 25 -17.06 -29.27 37.35
N ALA A 26 -18.03 -30.16 37.16
CA ALA A 26 -19.02 -30.18 36.11
C ALA A 26 -19.86 -28.90 36.07
N LEU A 27 -20.16 -28.40 34.87
CA LEU A 27 -21.36 -27.61 34.62
C LEU A 27 -21.85 -27.81 33.18
N ARG A 28 -22.82 -28.72 33.09
CA ARG A 28 -24.09 -28.62 32.34
C ARG A 28 -24.09 -27.76 31.07
N ARG A 29 -24.23 -28.45 29.93
CA ARG A 29 -24.75 -27.91 28.66
C ARG A 29 -26.25 -27.64 28.80
N PRO A 30 -26.77 -26.46 28.46
CA PRO A 30 -28.16 -26.32 28.07
C PRO A 30 -28.34 -26.70 26.59
N ALA A 31 -29.32 -27.56 26.36
CA ALA A 31 -29.83 -27.90 25.06
C ALA A 31 -30.63 -26.74 24.46
N GLY A 32 -30.53 -26.59 23.13
CA GLY A 32 -31.62 -26.06 22.32
C GLY A 32 -31.65 -24.56 22.07
N SER A 33 -31.21 -24.15 20.88
CA SER A 33 -31.95 -23.15 20.12
C SER A 33 -31.73 -23.33 18.63
N ARG A 34 -32.84 -23.61 17.97
CA ARG A 34 -33.06 -23.74 16.53
C ARG A 34 -32.55 -22.50 15.78
N PHE A 35 -31.71 -22.68 14.75
CA PHE A 35 -31.47 -21.65 13.75
C PHE A 35 -32.33 -21.96 12.51
N PRO A 36 -33.29 -21.09 12.14
CA PRO A 36 -33.97 -21.21 10.86
C PRO A 36 -33.10 -20.71 9.69
N ALA A 37 -33.50 -21.23 8.53
CA ALA A 37 -32.84 -21.20 7.24
C ALA A 37 -32.55 -19.81 6.65
N ALA A 38 -31.45 -19.81 5.90
CA ALA A 38 -31.23 -19.15 4.62
C ALA A 38 -32.32 -18.20 4.10
N ASN A 39 -31.93 -16.94 3.83
CA ASN A 39 -32.57 -16.17 2.77
C ASN A 39 -31.50 -15.53 1.88
N HIS A 40 -31.59 -15.86 0.59
CA HIS A 40 -30.64 -15.48 -0.45
C HIS A 40 -30.91 -14.05 -0.91
N GLY A 41 -30.07 -13.10 -0.47
CA GLY A 41 -30.05 -11.74 -1.01
C GLY A 41 -29.39 -11.67 -2.39
N GLY A 42 -30.18 -11.82 -3.44
CA GLY A 42 -29.76 -11.56 -4.81
C GLY A 42 -29.58 -10.06 -5.07
N LEU A 43 -28.34 -9.60 -5.15
CA LEU A 43 -28.01 -8.25 -5.62
C LEU A 43 -27.79 -8.28 -7.13
N ARG A 44 -28.81 -7.81 -7.85
CA ARG A 44 -28.78 -7.52 -9.28
C ARG A 44 -27.77 -6.40 -9.54
N SER A 45 -26.82 -6.68 -10.43
CA SER A 45 -25.80 -5.76 -10.90
C SER A 45 -26.41 -4.79 -11.91
N SER A 46 -26.71 -3.56 -11.47
CA SER A 46 -27.17 -2.49 -12.34
C SER A 46 -25.98 -1.94 -13.14
N ARG A 47 -25.90 -2.29 -14.42
CA ARG A 47 -25.01 -1.67 -15.41
C ARG A 47 -25.48 -0.23 -15.65
N LEU A 48 -24.76 0.75 -15.09
CA LEU A 48 -24.84 2.15 -15.54
C LEU A 48 -24.00 2.33 -16.81
N THR A 49 -24.68 2.51 -17.93
CA THR A 49 -24.10 3.02 -19.19
C THR A 49 -23.95 4.54 -19.08
N VAL A 50 -22.71 5.02 -18.98
CA VAL A 50 -22.40 6.45 -19.06
C VAL A 50 -22.35 6.85 -20.54
N ARG A 51 -23.32 7.66 -20.97
CA ARG A 51 -23.31 8.35 -22.28
C ARG A 51 -22.26 9.46 -22.27
N VAL A 52 -21.28 9.37 -23.17
CA VAL A 52 -20.33 10.46 -23.45
C VAL A 52 -20.98 11.41 -24.45
N GLY A 53 -21.43 12.58 -23.96
CA GLY A 53 -21.91 13.67 -24.79
C GLY A 53 -20.75 14.57 -25.22
N THR A 54 -20.37 14.52 -26.50
CA THR A 54 -19.47 15.50 -27.12
C THR A 54 -20.28 16.68 -27.63
N ALA A 55 -20.25 17.81 -26.91
CA ALA A 55 -20.79 19.07 -27.40
C ALA A 55 -19.69 19.88 -28.10
N ARG A 56 -19.95 20.14 -29.38
CA ARG A 56 -19.28 21.15 -30.22
C ARG A 56 -19.66 22.55 -29.73
N ARG A 57 -18.74 23.53 -29.78
CA ARG A 57 -18.73 24.65 -30.76
C ARG A 57 -17.85 25.82 -30.32
N ALA A 58 -17.31 26.45 -31.37
CA ALA A 58 -16.46 27.61 -31.40
C ALA A 58 -17.09 28.90 -30.83
N VAL A 59 -16.25 29.82 -30.35
CA VAL A 59 -16.46 31.25 -30.58
C VAL A 59 -15.14 31.90 -30.97
N PHE A 60 -15.26 32.62 -32.08
CA PHE A 60 -14.31 33.42 -32.81
C PHE A 60 -14.32 34.83 -32.18
N CYS A 61 -13.18 35.38 -31.77
CA CYS A 61 -13.05 36.82 -31.51
C CYS A 61 -11.85 37.38 -32.25
N ARG A 62 -12.19 38.35 -33.09
CA ARG A 62 -11.36 39.13 -34.01
C ARG A 62 -10.82 40.37 -33.28
N ARG A 63 -9.62 40.78 -33.67
CA ARG A 63 -9.21 42.18 -33.97
C ARG A 63 -8.94 43.13 -32.77
N ALA A 64 -7.70 43.60 -32.68
CA ALA A 64 -7.38 45.04 -32.75
C ALA A 64 -5.87 45.23 -32.96
N ALA A 65 -5.53 45.98 -34.01
CA ALA A 65 -4.23 46.59 -34.21
C ALA A 65 -4.13 47.86 -33.36
N SER A 66 -2.92 48.25 -32.94
CA SER A 66 -2.42 49.63 -33.08
C SER A 66 -1.02 49.86 -32.48
N SER A 67 -0.36 50.82 -33.15
CA SER A 67 0.74 51.72 -32.78
C SER A 67 2.20 51.23 -32.73
N ARG A 68 2.92 51.82 -33.70
CA ARG A 68 4.37 51.96 -33.85
C ARG A 68 4.93 52.98 -32.84
N ALA A 69 6.12 52.72 -32.33
CA ALA A 69 7.21 53.67 -32.04
C ALA A 69 8.44 52.79 -31.78
N GLY A 70 9.49 52.75 -32.60
CA GLY A 70 10.39 53.85 -32.92
C GLY A 70 11.75 53.49 -32.32
N CYS A 71 12.54 52.67 -33.02
CA CYS A 71 13.92 52.36 -32.62
C CYS A 71 14.87 52.87 -33.71
N GLY A 72 15.63 53.92 -33.38
CA GLY A 72 16.71 54.44 -34.19
C GLY A 72 17.89 53.47 -34.22
N CYS A 73 18.34 53.14 -35.43
CA CYS A 73 19.52 52.33 -35.68
C CYS A 73 20.75 53.25 -35.71
N SER A 74 21.58 53.22 -34.67
CA SER A 74 22.94 53.74 -34.71
C SER A 74 23.89 52.60 -35.13
N THR A 75 24.52 52.78 -36.27
CA THR A 75 25.47 51.90 -36.95
C THR A 75 26.74 51.72 -36.12
N GLY A 76 26.90 50.54 -35.51
CA GLY A 76 28.11 50.15 -34.79
C GLY A 76 28.38 48.67 -34.99
N THR A 77 29.28 48.38 -35.92
CA THR A 77 29.76 47.05 -36.32
C THR A 77 30.33 46.25 -35.14
N ARG A 78 29.52 45.34 -34.56
CA ARG A 78 30.00 44.21 -33.76
C ARG A 78 29.19 42.94 -34.04
N ARG A 79 29.79 42.07 -34.84
CA ARG A 79 29.60 40.61 -34.96
C ARG A 79 28.25 40.07 -34.50
N SER A 80 27.39 39.88 -35.50
CA SER A 80 26.21 39.02 -35.53
C SER A 80 26.42 37.69 -34.79
N ARG A 81 25.97 37.63 -33.52
CA ARG A 81 25.53 36.38 -32.91
C ARG A 81 24.02 36.34 -33.05
N SER A 82 23.61 35.67 -34.13
CA SER A 82 22.27 35.15 -34.41
C SER A 82 21.20 35.55 -33.39
N CYS A 83 20.38 36.51 -33.76
CA CYS A 83 19.04 36.70 -33.25
C CYS A 83 18.23 35.44 -33.61
N ARG A 84 18.47 34.32 -32.91
CA ARG A 84 17.51 33.22 -32.88
C ARG A 84 16.36 33.76 -32.06
N SER A 85 15.41 34.41 -32.73
CA SER A 85 14.02 34.44 -32.32
C SER A 85 13.57 32.97 -32.19
N GLY A 86 13.94 32.34 -31.08
CA GLY A 86 13.56 31.01 -30.70
C GLY A 86 12.06 31.04 -30.47
N GLY A 87 11.31 30.84 -31.55
CA GLY A 87 9.88 30.61 -31.49
C GLY A 87 9.68 29.45 -30.53
N TRP A 88 9.12 29.77 -29.36
CA TRP A 88 8.70 28.76 -28.40
C TRP A 88 7.73 27.87 -29.16
N THR A 89 8.13 26.62 -29.41
CA THR A 89 7.23 25.67 -30.08
C THR A 89 5.95 25.54 -29.25
N VAL A 90 4.81 25.32 -29.90
CA VAL A 90 3.52 25.12 -29.22
C VAL A 90 3.62 24.02 -28.14
N ALA A 91 4.50 23.03 -28.34
CA ALA A 91 4.82 21.98 -27.38
C ALA A 91 5.54 22.51 -26.11
N GLU A 92 6.42 23.49 -26.24
CA GLU A 92 7.12 24.10 -25.11
C GLU A 92 6.21 25.03 -24.30
N ALA A 93 5.30 25.75 -24.97
CA ALA A 93 4.24 26.51 -24.32
C ALA A 93 3.26 25.60 -23.56
N ALA A 94 2.92 24.44 -24.11
CA ALA A 94 2.08 23.44 -23.43
C ALA A 94 2.76 22.86 -22.17
N ARG A 95 4.08 22.64 -22.20
CA ARG A 95 4.86 22.22 -21.01
C ARG A 95 4.87 23.25 -19.89
N LYS A 96 4.67 24.54 -20.21
CA LYS A 96 4.62 25.63 -19.24
C LYS A 96 3.25 25.81 -18.58
N ARG A 97 2.19 25.14 -19.04
CA ARG A 97 0.87 25.28 -18.40
C ARG A 97 0.92 24.75 -16.95
N PRO A 98 0.46 25.52 -15.96
CA PRO A 98 0.40 25.07 -14.58
C PRO A 98 -0.51 23.84 -14.49
N ARG A 99 -0.01 22.76 -13.89
CA ARG A 99 -0.80 21.54 -13.70
C ARG A 99 -1.69 21.72 -12.48
N PRO A 100 -2.98 21.36 -12.55
CA PRO A 100 -3.85 21.42 -11.37
C PRO A 100 -3.32 20.49 -10.27
N ILE A 101 -3.58 20.85 -9.02
CA ILE A 101 -3.21 20.06 -7.84
C ILE A 101 -3.74 18.61 -7.94
N THR A 102 -2.96 17.66 -7.45
CA THR A 102 -3.39 16.26 -7.37
C THR A 102 -4.24 16.00 -6.11
N ARG A 103 -5.17 15.05 -6.18
CA ARG A 103 -5.98 14.64 -5.01
C ARG A 103 -5.11 14.25 -3.80
N GLN A 104 -3.98 13.58 -4.04
CA GLN A 104 -3.05 13.19 -2.97
C GLN A 104 -2.42 14.42 -2.29
N GLN A 105 -2.08 15.46 -3.03
CA GLN A 105 -1.56 16.71 -2.46
C GLN A 105 -2.63 17.45 -1.65
N GLN A 106 -3.88 17.51 -2.12
CA GLN A 106 -4.98 18.08 -1.33
C GLN A 106 -5.14 17.36 0.00
N ILE A 107 -5.19 16.02 -0.01
CA ILE A 107 -5.27 15.22 1.22
C ILE A 107 -4.08 15.50 2.14
N ALA A 108 -2.87 15.58 1.59
CA ALA A 108 -1.67 15.88 2.37
C ALA A 108 -1.74 17.25 3.05
N ILE A 109 -2.18 18.29 2.34
CA ILE A 109 -2.37 19.64 2.89
C ILE A 109 -3.38 19.60 4.05
N HIS A 110 -4.54 18.96 3.86
CA HIS A 110 -5.57 18.87 4.91
C HIS A 110 -5.12 18.03 6.11
N THR A 111 -4.37 16.96 5.87
CA THR A 111 -3.81 16.13 6.95
C THR A 111 -2.81 16.93 7.78
N LEU A 112 -1.91 17.67 7.14
CA LEU A 112 -0.93 18.52 7.83
C LEU A 112 -1.59 19.68 8.57
N LYS A 113 -2.63 20.29 7.99
CA LYS A 113 -3.43 21.31 8.67
C LYS A 113 -3.94 20.77 10.02
N GLY A 114 -4.54 19.57 10.01
CA GLY A 114 -5.01 18.90 11.23
C GLY A 114 -3.87 18.56 12.20
N GLN A 115 -2.73 18.07 11.69
CA GLN A 115 -1.56 17.77 12.53
C GLN A 115 -0.92 18.99 13.18
N ARG A 116 -1.04 20.16 12.54
CA ARG A 116 -0.52 21.44 13.06
C ARG A 116 -1.51 22.19 13.95
N GLY A 117 -2.75 21.71 14.05
CA GLY A 117 -3.80 22.42 14.79
C GLY A 117 -4.11 23.80 14.21
N LEU A 118 -3.94 23.98 12.90
CA LEU A 118 -4.25 25.26 12.24
C LEU A 118 -5.76 25.40 12.08
N ASP A 119 -6.28 26.50 12.61
CA ASP A 119 -7.67 26.91 12.39
C ASP A 119 -7.93 27.26 10.91
N ASP A 120 -9.20 27.29 10.52
CA ASP A 120 -9.65 27.56 9.15
C ASP A 120 -9.16 28.92 8.64
N ASP A 121 -9.18 29.96 9.47
CA ASP A 121 -8.75 31.31 9.06
C ASP A 121 -7.23 31.42 8.97
N ALA A 122 -6.50 30.92 9.98
CA ALA A 122 -5.04 30.83 9.92
C ALA A 122 -4.55 30.01 8.71
N TYR A 123 -5.30 28.97 8.33
CA TYR A 123 -5.04 28.18 7.13
C TYR A 123 -5.28 28.97 5.84
N ARG A 124 -6.35 29.77 5.76
CA ARG A 124 -6.63 30.63 4.60
C ARG A 124 -5.57 31.71 4.44
N ASP A 125 -5.14 32.32 5.53
CA ASP A 125 -4.10 33.35 5.54
C ASP A 125 -2.74 32.77 5.12
N LEU A 126 -2.42 31.56 5.56
CA LEU A 126 -1.22 30.84 5.11
C LEU A 126 -1.27 30.55 3.60
N LEU A 127 -2.42 30.11 3.08
CA LEU A 127 -2.57 29.87 1.64
C LEU A 127 -2.44 31.17 0.84
N GLU A 128 -3.08 32.24 1.30
CA GLU A 128 -3.05 33.54 0.65
C GLU A 128 -1.64 34.15 0.66
N GLY A 129 -0.91 34.05 1.77
CA GLY A 129 0.48 34.50 1.88
C GLY A 129 1.45 33.75 0.96
N GLU A 130 1.28 32.43 0.82
CA GLU A 130 2.19 31.59 0.00
C GLU A 130 1.85 31.59 -1.50
N THR A 131 0.56 31.77 -1.85
CA THR A 131 0.06 31.48 -3.20
C THR A 131 -0.88 32.54 -3.77
N GLY A 132 -1.39 33.46 -2.95
CA GLY A 132 -2.42 34.42 -3.35
C GLY A 132 -3.83 33.82 -3.47
N HIS A 133 -4.02 32.54 -3.13
CA HIS A 133 -5.32 31.88 -3.17
C HIS A 133 -5.82 31.56 -1.77
N ARG A 134 -7.12 31.80 -1.49
CA ARG A 134 -7.75 31.43 -0.21
C ARG A 134 -8.25 29.99 -0.15
N SER A 135 -8.10 29.21 -1.23
CA SER A 135 -8.60 27.83 -1.34
C SER A 135 -7.59 26.89 -1.99
N SER A 136 -7.48 25.67 -1.44
CA SER A 136 -6.59 24.62 -1.96
C SER A 136 -7.02 24.04 -3.31
N VAL A 137 -8.26 24.30 -3.74
CA VAL A 137 -8.83 23.76 -4.99
C VAL A 137 -8.21 24.42 -6.23
N HIS A 138 -7.84 25.70 -6.13
CA HIS A 138 -7.32 26.48 -7.25
C HIS A 138 -5.79 26.43 -7.38
N LEU A 139 -5.12 25.70 -6.48
CA LEU A 139 -3.67 25.59 -6.49
C LEU A 139 -3.19 24.75 -7.66
N ASN A 140 -2.06 25.14 -8.23
CA ASN A 140 -1.27 24.29 -9.10
C ASN A 140 -0.27 23.44 -8.30
N VAL A 141 0.22 22.35 -8.89
CA VAL A 141 1.22 21.44 -8.28
C VAL A 141 2.41 22.18 -7.66
N ARG A 142 2.90 23.25 -8.29
CA ARG A 142 4.02 24.06 -7.79
C ARG A 142 3.65 24.85 -6.53
N GLU A 143 2.50 25.51 -6.52
CA GLU A 143 1.97 26.24 -5.36
C GLU A 143 1.66 25.30 -4.20
N ALA A 144 1.01 24.17 -4.49
CA ALA A 144 0.75 23.13 -3.50
C ALA A 144 2.04 22.64 -2.82
N ASN A 145 3.13 22.48 -3.58
CA ASN A 145 4.42 22.11 -3.02
C ASN A 145 5.07 23.23 -2.19
N ARG A 146 4.77 24.51 -2.42
CA ARG A 146 5.20 25.63 -1.55
C ARG A 146 4.46 25.58 -0.22
N VAL A 147 3.13 25.46 -0.27
CA VAL A 147 2.28 25.30 0.93
C VAL A 147 2.71 24.09 1.77
N LEU A 148 2.97 22.94 1.14
CA LEU A 148 3.45 21.75 1.86
C LEU A 148 4.80 21.98 2.56
N ARG A 149 5.69 22.81 1.99
CA ARG A 149 6.96 23.19 2.64
C ARG A 149 6.72 24.14 3.80
N ALA A 150 5.85 25.15 3.63
CA ALA A 150 5.47 26.06 4.70
C ALA A 150 4.85 25.32 5.91
N LEU A 151 4.09 24.25 5.65
CA LEU A 151 3.55 23.36 6.70
C LEU A 151 4.59 22.41 7.34
N GLY A 152 5.84 22.44 6.88
CA GLY A 152 6.98 21.71 7.44
C GLY A 152 7.28 20.36 6.79
N ILE A 153 6.78 20.09 5.58
CA ILE A 153 7.35 19.02 4.75
C ILE A 153 8.59 19.60 4.03
N ASP A 154 9.70 19.67 4.76
CA ASP A 154 11.04 19.94 4.20
C ASP A 154 11.62 18.76 3.43
N ARG A 155 10.84 17.70 3.25
CA ARG A 155 11.17 16.69 2.27
C ARG A 155 11.13 17.38 0.90
N LYS A 156 12.32 17.80 0.43
CA LYS A 156 12.71 17.55 -0.96
C LYS A 156 12.08 16.21 -1.30
N PRO A 157 11.39 16.05 -2.44
CA PRO A 157 11.04 14.73 -2.92
C PRO A 157 12.36 14.01 -3.23
N GLY A 158 13.10 13.65 -2.18
CA GLY A 158 14.14 12.67 -2.18
C GLY A 158 13.42 11.50 -2.76
N LYS A 159 13.89 11.09 -3.94
CA LYS A 159 13.42 9.92 -4.65
C LYS A 159 13.14 8.91 -3.56
N ARG A 160 11.85 8.67 -3.23
CA ARG A 160 11.52 7.59 -2.30
C ARG A 160 12.25 6.44 -2.92
N ALA A 161 13.25 5.90 -2.22
CA ALA A 161 14.04 4.78 -2.73
C ALA A 161 12.97 3.79 -3.15
N THR A 162 12.70 3.73 -4.46
CA THR A 162 11.61 2.95 -4.97
C THR A 162 12.08 1.57 -4.57
N PRO A 163 11.38 0.87 -3.64
CA PRO A 163 11.90 -0.36 -3.08
C PRO A 163 12.36 -1.17 -4.27
N GLY A 164 13.68 -1.38 -4.34
CA GLY A 164 14.32 -1.88 -5.54
C GLY A 164 13.57 -3.13 -5.97
N PRO A 165 13.44 -3.40 -7.28
CA PRO A 165 12.71 -4.57 -7.75
C PRO A 165 13.15 -5.78 -6.92
N LYS A 166 12.25 -6.32 -6.10
CA LYS A 166 12.57 -7.46 -5.25
C LYS A 166 13.04 -8.55 -6.20
N LYS A 167 14.31 -8.96 -6.08
CA LYS A 167 14.85 -10.04 -6.91
C LYS A 167 13.91 -11.22 -6.75
N LYS A 168 13.25 -11.61 -7.85
CA LYS A 168 12.43 -12.82 -7.83
C LYS A 168 13.36 -13.97 -7.44
N PRO A 169 12.95 -14.87 -6.55
CA PRO A 169 13.76 -16.04 -6.26
C PRO A 169 14.07 -16.75 -7.57
N GLU A 170 15.32 -17.16 -7.73
CA GLU A 170 15.76 -17.92 -8.91
C GLU A 170 14.87 -19.17 -9.06
N PRO A 171 14.36 -19.44 -10.28
CA PRO A 171 13.56 -20.63 -10.52
C PRO A 171 14.39 -21.86 -10.20
N LEU A 172 13.79 -22.81 -9.49
CA LEU A 172 14.46 -24.08 -9.19
C LEU A 172 14.58 -24.91 -10.46
N PRO A 173 15.60 -25.79 -10.55
CA PRO A 173 15.67 -26.80 -11.60
C PRO A 173 14.40 -27.67 -11.62
N PRO A 174 14.02 -28.20 -12.80
CA PRO A 174 12.88 -29.12 -12.89
C PRO A 174 13.10 -30.34 -11.98
N GLY A 175 12.06 -30.76 -11.25
CA GLY A 175 12.13 -31.88 -10.31
C GLY A 175 12.64 -31.52 -8.91
N VAL A 176 13.22 -30.34 -8.69
CA VAL A 176 13.69 -29.91 -7.37
C VAL A 176 12.61 -29.09 -6.66
N VAL A 177 12.16 -29.58 -5.51
CA VAL A 177 11.16 -28.91 -4.68
C VAL A 177 11.81 -28.34 -3.43
N ARG A 178 11.57 -27.05 -3.13
CA ARG A 178 11.92 -26.46 -1.84
C ARG A 178 11.11 -27.14 -0.74
N MET A 179 11.80 -27.83 0.16
CA MET A 179 11.17 -28.44 1.34
C MET A 179 10.60 -27.37 2.27
N ALA A 180 9.55 -27.73 3.01
CA ALA A 180 8.99 -26.87 4.04
C ALA A 180 10.04 -26.60 5.12
N THR A 181 10.16 -25.35 5.56
CA THR A 181 11.10 -25.00 6.65
C THR A 181 10.58 -25.50 7.99
N ALA A 182 11.48 -25.76 8.94
CA ALA A 182 11.09 -26.21 10.28
C ALA A 182 10.13 -25.23 10.96
N ASP A 183 10.34 -23.92 10.78
CA ASP A 183 9.46 -22.88 11.33
C ASP A 183 8.07 -22.90 10.70
N GLN A 184 7.96 -23.19 9.40
CA GLN A 184 6.66 -23.37 8.74
C GLN A 184 5.91 -24.56 9.34
N LEU A 185 6.59 -25.68 9.58
CA LEU A 185 5.98 -26.87 10.18
C LEU A 185 5.56 -26.63 11.64
N ARG A 186 6.36 -25.91 12.42
CA ARG A 186 6.01 -25.48 13.79
C ARG A 186 4.76 -24.60 13.80
N LEU A 187 4.71 -23.60 12.92
CA LEU A 187 3.56 -22.72 12.81
C LEU A 187 2.29 -23.46 12.39
N ILE A 188 2.41 -24.45 11.49
CA ILE A 188 1.29 -25.32 11.12
C ILE A 188 0.81 -26.13 12.32
N ALA A 189 1.71 -26.69 13.12
CA ALA A 189 1.36 -27.46 14.32
C ALA A 189 0.64 -26.59 15.36
N GLU A 190 1.11 -25.37 15.58
CA GLU A 190 0.48 -24.40 16.47
C GLU A 190 -0.93 -24.06 15.98
N LEU A 191 -1.08 -23.61 14.72
CA LEU A 191 -2.38 -23.29 14.14
C LEU A 191 -3.34 -24.48 14.12
N ARG A 192 -2.83 -25.71 13.91
CA ARG A 192 -3.61 -26.95 13.97
C ARG A 192 -4.21 -27.15 15.36
N SER A 193 -3.44 -26.90 16.42
CA SER A 193 -3.87 -27.10 17.81
C SER A 193 -4.89 -26.07 18.31
N GLU A 194 -4.87 -24.86 17.74
CA GLU A 194 -5.80 -23.78 18.11
C GLU A 194 -7.20 -23.92 17.49
N ILE A 195 -7.33 -24.74 16.45
CA ILE A 195 -8.57 -24.91 15.69
C ILE A 195 -9.36 -26.05 16.30
N GLU A 196 -10.64 -25.81 16.60
CA GLU A 196 -11.54 -26.86 17.04
C GLU A 196 -11.96 -27.72 15.83
N TRP A 197 -11.55 -28.99 15.83
CA TRP A 197 -11.87 -29.94 14.78
C TRP A 197 -13.07 -30.80 15.15
N ARG A 198 -13.96 -31.04 14.20
CA ARG A 198 -15.16 -31.90 14.40
C ARG A 198 -14.83 -33.39 14.52
N HIS A 199 -13.66 -33.79 14.03
CA HIS A 199 -13.19 -35.17 13.99
C HIS A 199 -11.70 -35.20 14.38
N GLU A 200 -11.22 -36.32 14.90
CA GLU A 200 -9.80 -36.51 15.27
C GLU A 200 -8.87 -36.30 14.06
N ASP A 201 -9.24 -36.84 12.89
CA ASP A 201 -8.53 -36.63 11.61
C ASP A 201 -8.99 -35.37 10.86
N GLY A 202 -9.54 -34.38 11.57
CA GLY A 202 -10.15 -33.20 10.96
C GLY A 202 -9.16 -32.44 10.04
N TYR A 203 -7.90 -32.37 10.48
CA TYR A 203 -6.83 -31.69 9.75
C TYR A 203 -6.49 -32.37 8.43
N GLU A 204 -6.28 -33.68 8.44
CA GLU A 204 -5.94 -34.50 7.28
C GLU A 204 -7.08 -34.50 6.27
N ARG A 205 -8.33 -34.62 6.75
CA ARG A 205 -9.53 -34.51 5.89
C ARG A 205 -9.64 -33.15 5.24
N TRP A 206 -9.33 -32.08 5.98
CA TRP A 206 -9.34 -30.73 5.45
C TRP A 206 -8.24 -30.51 4.40
N LEU A 207 -7.03 -31.04 4.62
CA LEU A 207 -5.94 -30.99 3.65
C LEU A 207 -6.35 -31.67 2.33
N ARG A 208 -6.86 -32.90 2.41
CA ARG A 208 -7.31 -33.66 1.24
C ARG A 208 -8.44 -32.94 0.50
N LYS A 209 -9.43 -32.42 1.22
CA LYS A 209 -10.60 -31.74 0.64
C LYS A 209 -10.26 -30.39 -0.02
N ASN A 210 -9.39 -29.58 0.59
CA ASN A 210 -9.16 -28.20 0.14
C ASN A 210 -7.90 -28.02 -0.72
N LEU A 211 -6.88 -28.84 -0.49
CA LEU A 211 -5.57 -28.67 -1.12
C LEU A 211 -5.12 -29.87 -1.94
N GLY A 212 -5.77 -31.02 -1.79
CA GLY A 212 -5.57 -32.20 -2.64
C GLY A 212 -4.30 -33.00 -2.32
N PHE A 213 -3.71 -32.84 -1.14
CA PHE A 213 -2.54 -33.62 -0.71
C PHE A 213 -2.70 -34.08 0.74
N ASP A 214 -2.08 -35.22 1.08
CA ASP A 214 -2.18 -35.82 2.41
C ASP A 214 -1.17 -35.25 3.42
N ARG A 215 0.00 -34.80 2.95
CA ARG A 215 1.11 -34.33 3.81
C ARG A 215 1.80 -33.09 3.25
N VAL A 216 2.29 -32.24 4.14
CA VAL A 216 3.01 -31.01 3.81
C VAL A 216 4.51 -31.29 3.74
N THR A 217 5.03 -31.51 2.53
CA THR A 217 6.47 -31.69 2.30
C THR A 217 7.12 -30.44 1.69
N ALA A 218 6.42 -29.76 0.80
CA ALA A 218 6.93 -28.61 0.06
C ALA A 218 6.62 -27.27 0.75
N SER A 219 7.53 -26.31 0.64
CA SER A 219 7.37 -24.97 1.24
C SER A 219 6.15 -24.22 0.69
N HIS A 220 5.89 -24.33 -0.61
CA HIS A 220 4.73 -23.68 -1.22
C HIS A 220 3.40 -24.31 -0.76
N HIS A 221 3.38 -25.61 -0.45
CA HIS A 221 2.24 -26.25 0.22
C HIS A 221 2.07 -25.71 1.64
N ALA A 222 3.16 -25.58 2.40
CA ALA A 222 3.13 -25.06 3.77
C ALA A 222 2.51 -23.65 3.83
N VAL A 223 2.90 -22.75 2.93
CA VAL A 223 2.33 -21.39 2.84
C VAL A 223 0.81 -21.44 2.59
N ARG A 224 0.34 -22.32 1.69
CA ARG A 224 -1.10 -22.49 1.42
C ARG A 224 -1.86 -22.99 2.65
N VAL A 225 -1.29 -23.96 3.36
CA VAL A 225 -1.86 -24.50 4.61
C VAL A 225 -1.95 -23.42 5.67
N ILE A 226 -0.85 -22.68 5.93
CA ILE A 226 -0.81 -21.60 6.92
C ILE A 226 -1.90 -20.56 6.63
N ASN A 227 -2.02 -20.10 5.38
CA ASN A 227 -3.04 -19.14 4.99
C ASN A 227 -4.47 -19.69 5.18
N GLY A 228 -4.70 -20.95 4.81
CA GLY A 228 -6.00 -21.60 5.00
C GLY A 228 -6.38 -21.76 6.48
N LEU A 229 -5.44 -22.19 7.32
CA LEU A 229 -5.65 -22.32 8.76
C LEU A 229 -5.89 -20.96 9.43
N MET A 230 -5.11 -19.92 9.07
CA MET A 230 -5.36 -18.55 9.57
C MET A 230 -6.75 -18.04 9.19
N ALA A 231 -7.20 -18.29 7.96
CA ALA A 231 -8.53 -17.91 7.52
C ALA A 231 -9.64 -18.68 8.26
N MET A 232 -9.40 -19.95 8.57
CA MET A 232 -10.36 -20.78 9.31
C MET A 232 -10.46 -20.40 10.78
N ARG A 233 -9.32 -20.16 11.44
CA ARG A 233 -9.25 -19.65 12.82
C ARG A 233 -10.03 -18.34 12.98
N ARG A 234 -9.94 -17.44 12.00
CA ARG A 234 -10.70 -16.17 11.98
C ARG A 234 -12.22 -16.35 11.89
N ARG A 235 -12.72 -17.49 11.41
CA ARG A 235 -14.16 -17.78 11.29
C ARG A 235 -14.74 -18.47 12.53
N GLN A 236 -13.89 -19.05 13.37
CA GLN A 236 -14.30 -19.72 14.62
C GLN A 236 -14.33 -18.76 15.81
N ARG A 237 -13.71 -17.58 15.68
CA ARG A 237 -13.83 -16.46 16.62
C ARG A 237 -14.97 -15.55 16.19
#